data_AF-A0A392NTD1-F1
#
_entry.id   AF-A0A392NTD1-F1
#
_cell.length_a   1.000
_cell.length_b   1.000
_cell.length_c   1.000
_cell.angle_alpha   90.00
_cell.angle_beta   90.00
_cell.angle_gamma   90.00
#
_symmetry.space_group_name_H-M   'P 1'
#
loop_
_entity.id
_entity.type
_entity.pdbx_description
1 polymer ?
#
loop_
_entity_poly.entity_id
_entity_poly.type
_entity_poly.pdbx_seq_one_letter_code
_entity_poly.pdbx_strand_id
1 'polypeptide(L)'
;MMKTWHGTHSCTRDPNNKTATAKWVAQSILNTMSTSDHMKVNDILTHVRKNFSVNISFWRAWKAKQMAKEIVEGNAARQYNLLWRYSAELRRVSDDGNTCKITMERPHPTLQPRYGGQLLIAVGRDPNDQYFPLAFGVVETETKESWRWFLTLLLEDIGQEKRWVFISDQQK
;
A
#
# COMPACT_ATOMS: atom_id res chain seq x y z
N MET A 1 -24.59 26.43 23.80
CA MET A 1 -25.76 26.98 24.52
C MET A 1 -26.48 27.93 23.57
N MET A 2 -27.66 27.55 23.07
CA MET A 2 -28.46 28.38 22.16
C MET A 2 -29.19 29.42 23.02
N LYS A 3 -28.99 30.72 22.75
CA LYS A 3 -29.43 31.78 23.67
C LYS A 3 -30.82 32.35 23.37
N THR A 4 -31.42 32.12 22.21
CA THR A 4 -32.81 32.54 21.90
C THR A 4 -33.34 31.79 20.67
N TRP A 5 -34.62 31.41 20.66
CA TRP A 5 -35.30 30.74 19.54
C TRP A 5 -36.29 31.70 18.89
N HIS A 6 -36.16 31.92 17.57
CA HIS A 6 -37.12 32.67 16.76
C HIS A 6 -37.83 31.70 15.81
N GLY A 7 -39.16 31.61 15.92
CA GLY A 7 -39.98 30.57 15.30
C GLY A 7 -40.13 30.64 13.77
N THR A 8 -39.74 31.75 13.15
CA THR A 8 -39.67 31.90 11.69
C THR A 8 -38.25 32.31 11.31
N HIS A 9 -37.56 31.41 10.61
CA HIS A 9 -36.22 31.68 10.11
C HIS A 9 -36.25 31.80 8.58
N SER A 10 -35.73 32.90 8.07
CA SER A 10 -35.43 33.11 6.65
C SER A 10 -34.00 32.67 6.30
N CYS A 11 -33.38 31.85 7.15
CA CYS A 11 -31.97 31.48 7.02
C CYS A 11 -31.73 30.73 5.71
N THR A 12 -31.05 31.40 4.78
CA THR A 12 -30.50 30.78 3.58
C THR A 12 -29.46 29.74 3.99
N ARG A 13 -29.55 28.53 3.43
CA ARG A 13 -28.53 27.49 3.64
C ARG A 13 -27.21 27.98 3.05
N ASP A 14 -26.23 28.24 3.91
CA ASP A 14 -24.85 28.46 3.48
C ASP A 14 -24.12 27.11 3.42
N PRO A 15 -23.75 26.62 2.23
CA PRO A 15 -23.02 25.37 2.10
C PRO A 15 -21.56 25.46 2.55
N ASN A 16 -21.04 26.66 2.87
CA ASN A 16 -19.66 26.86 3.30
C ASN A 16 -19.48 26.59 4.79
N ASN A 17 -19.13 25.34 5.10
CA ASN A 17 -18.93 24.92 6.47
C ASN A 17 -17.43 24.83 6.84
N LYS A 18 -16.98 25.67 7.78
CA LYS A 18 -15.60 25.63 8.31
C LYS A 18 -15.28 24.33 9.07
N THR A 19 -16.28 23.66 9.64
CA THR A 19 -16.10 22.42 10.42
C THR A 19 -15.98 21.16 9.56
N ALA A 20 -16.27 21.25 8.25
CA ALA A 20 -16.06 20.17 7.29
C ALA A 20 -14.57 20.00 6.98
N THR A 21 -13.78 19.55 7.95
CA THR A 21 -12.32 19.37 7.83
C THR A 21 -11.96 18.23 6.87
N ALA A 22 -10.73 18.24 6.34
CA ALA A 22 -10.24 17.14 5.50
C ALA A 22 -10.29 15.79 6.24
N LYS A 23 -10.04 15.78 7.55
CA LYS A 23 -10.15 14.58 8.40
C LYS A 23 -11.58 14.03 8.44
N TRP A 24 -12.56 14.91 8.65
CA TRP A 24 -13.97 14.52 8.64
C TRP A 24 -14.40 13.97 7.27
N VAL A 25 -14.02 14.66 6.18
CA VAL A 25 -14.30 14.19 4.82
C VAL A 25 -13.64 12.83 4.57
N ALA A 26 -12.38 12.64 4.96
CA ALA A 26 -11.66 11.38 4.82
C ALA A 26 -12.43 10.23 5.50
N GLN A 27 -12.88 10.44 6.74
CA GLN A 27 -13.68 9.45 7.47
C GLN A 27 -15.00 9.13 6.77
N SER A 28 -15.66 10.13 6.19
CA SER A 28 -16.95 9.95 5.51
C SER A 28 -16.86 9.13 4.22
N ILE A 29 -15.69 9.12 3.56
CA ILE A 29 -15.47 8.41 2.30
C ILE A 29 -14.79 7.05 2.47
N LEU A 30 -14.37 6.66 3.67
CA LEU A 30 -13.64 5.39 3.92
C LEU A 30 -14.43 4.18 3.40
N ASN A 31 -15.70 4.04 3.80
CA ASN A 31 -16.53 2.90 3.39
C ASN A 31 -16.67 2.81 1.87
N THR A 32 -16.77 3.97 1.21
CA THR A 32 -16.89 4.02 -0.25
C THR A 32 -15.55 3.72 -0.93
N MET A 33 -14.41 4.14 -0.36
CA MET A 33 -13.08 3.79 -0.88
C MET A 33 -12.73 2.31 -0.66
N SER A 34 -13.18 1.69 0.43
CA SER A 34 -13.01 0.25 0.64
C SER A 34 -13.78 -0.61 -0.37
N THR A 35 -14.81 -0.06 -0.99
CA THR A 35 -15.68 -0.78 -1.95
C THR A 35 -15.35 -0.45 -3.41
N SER A 36 -14.77 0.71 -3.68
CA SER A 36 -14.48 1.21 -5.03
C SER A 36 -13.07 1.77 -5.11
N ASP A 37 -12.22 1.08 -5.89
CA ASP A 37 -10.78 1.33 -5.99
C ASP A 37 -10.42 2.62 -6.76
N HIS A 38 -11.38 3.29 -7.40
CA HIS A 38 -11.11 4.38 -8.35
C HIS A 38 -11.92 5.66 -8.13
N MET A 39 -12.16 6.06 -6.88
CA MET A 39 -12.84 7.33 -6.60
C MET A 39 -11.95 8.54 -6.97
N LYS A 40 -12.38 9.37 -7.94
CA LYS A 40 -11.67 10.61 -8.30
C LYS A 40 -11.98 11.72 -7.29
N VAL A 41 -11.13 12.75 -7.27
CA VAL A 41 -11.34 13.91 -6.37
C VAL A 41 -12.68 14.61 -6.67
N ASN A 42 -13.09 14.67 -7.94
CA ASN A 42 -14.40 15.22 -8.33
C ASN A 42 -15.58 14.38 -7.84
N ASP A 43 -15.41 13.07 -7.70
CA ASP A 43 -16.44 12.20 -7.15
C ASP A 43 -16.62 12.47 -5.66
N ILE A 44 -15.53 12.76 -4.93
CA ILE A 44 -15.58 13.18 -3.52
C ILE A 44 -16.31 14.51 -3.38
N LEU A 45 -16.03 15.48 -4.25
CA LEU A 45 -16.73 16.77 -4.25
C LEU A 45 -18.24 16.57 -4.45
N THR A 46 -18.60 15.74 -5.43
CA THR A 46 -20.00 15.42 -5.75
C THR A 46 -20.68 14.67 -4.61
N HIS A 47 -20.00 13.67 -4.03
CA HIS A 47 -20.49 12.87 -2.90
C HIS A 47 -20.77 13.76 -1.69
N VAL A 48 -19.81 14.60 -1.30
CA VAL A 48 -19.94 15.45 -0.11
C VAL A 48 -21.08 16.46 -0.28
N ARG A 49 -21.18 17.04 -1.48
CA ARG A 49 -22.28 17.97 -1.80
C ARG A 49 -23.64 17.29 -1.78
N LYS A 50 -23.75 16.09 -2.37
CA LYS A 50 -25.02 15.35 -2.47
C LYS A 50 -25.50 14.82 -1.12
N ASN A 51 -24.60 14.24 -0.33
CA ASN A 51 -24.97 13.53 0.90
C ASN A 51 -25.02 14.44 2.12
N PHE A 52 -24.25 15.53 2.13
CA PHE A 52 -24.12 16.40 3.30
C PHE A 52 -24.49 17.86 3.04
N SER A 53 -24.82 18.23 1.79
CA SER A 53 -25.13 19.63 1.41
C SER A 53 -24.02 20.63 1.75
N VAL A 54 -22.76 20.17 1.81
CA VAL A 54 -21.59 20.99 2.12
C VAL A 54 -20.72 21.17 0.88
N ASN A 55 -20.23 22.39 0.67
CA ASN A 55 -19.21 22.67 -0.33
C ASN A 55 -17.82 22.58 0.31
N ILE A 56 -16.91 21.88 -0.35
CA ILE A 56 -15.49 21.82 0.02
C ILE A 56 -14.64 22.22 -1.18
N SER A 57 -13.44 22.76 -0.92
CA SER A 57 -12.50 23.06 -1.99
C SER A 57 -11.88 21.78 -2.55
N PHE A 58 -11.41 21.84 -3.80
CA PHE A 58 -10.68 20.75 -4.45
C PHE A 58 -9.50 20.27 -3.58
N TRP A 59 -8.68 21.20 -3.07
CA TRP A 59 -7.54 20.88 -2.21
C TRP A 59 -7.94 20.13 -0.93
N ARG A 60 -9.12 20.42 -0.38
CA ARG A 60 -9.65 19.74 0.80
C ARG A 60 -10.09 18.32 0.47
N ALA A 61 -10.75 18.13 -0.66
CA ALA A 61 -11.11 16.81 -1.19
C ALA A 61 -9.87 15.98 -1.54
N TRP A 62 -8.86 16.59 -2.17
CA TRP A 62 -7.59 15.95 -2.49
C TRP A 62 -6.86 15.50 -1.21
N LYS A 63 -6.75 16.38 -0.20
CA LYS A 63 -6.13 16.03 1.08
C LYS A 63 -6.90 14.93 1.81
N ALA A 64 -8.24 14.99 1.79
CA ALA A 64 -9.09 13.95 2.36
C ALA A 64 -8.90 12.60 1.65
N LYS A 65 -8.77 12.60 0.32
CA LYS A 65 -8.44 11.40 -0.46
C LYS A 65 -7.11 10.80 -0.04
N GLN A 66 -6.06 11.61 0.11
CA GLN A 66 -4.74 11.12 0.55
C GLN A 66 -4.81 10.50 1.96
N MET A 67 -5.51 11.15 2.89
CA MET A 67 -5.72 10.62 4.24
C MET A 67 -6.52 9.31 4.23
N ALA A 68 -7.60 9.24 3.47
CA ALA A 68 -8.40 8.03 3.34
C ALA A 68 -7.59 6.88 2.72
N LYS A 69 -6.80 7.18 1.68
CA LYS A 69 -5.89 6.22 1.04
C LYS A 69 -4.88 5.65 2.04
N GLU A 70 -4.23 6.51 2.83
CA GLU A 70 -3.28 6.08 3.86
C GLU A 70 -3.93 5.22 4.96
N ILE A 71 -5.21 5.44 5.28
CA ILE A 71 -5.95 4.61 6.24
C ILE A 71 -6.28 3.23 5.65
N VAL A 72 -6.73 3.17 4.38
CA VAL A 72 -7.16 1.93 3.72
C VAL A 72 -5.97 1.06 3.32
N GLU A 73 -5.00 1.63 2.63
CA GLU A 73 -3.83 0.92 2.10
C GLU A 73 -2.69 0.83 3.14
N GLY A 74 -2.73 1.69 4.16
CA GLY A 74 -1.63 1.86 5.11
C GLY A 74 -0.57 2.85 4.63
N ASN A 75 0.39 3.12 5.52
CA ASN A 75 1.53 3.96 5.19
C ASN A 75 2.68 3.06 4.70
N ALA A 76 2.89 3.04 3.38
CA ALA A 76 3.93 2.24 2.74
C ALA A 76 5.31 2.50 3.37
N ALA A 77 5.70 3.76 3.58
CA ALA A 77 6.98 4.09 4.21
C ALA A 77 7.11 3.45 5.60
N ARG A 78 6.04 3.46 6.39
CA ARG A 78 6.00 2.83 7.71
C ARG A 78 6.09 1.30 7.61
N GLN A 79 5.45 0.67 6.63
CA GLN A 79 5.54 -0.77 6.39
C GLN A 79 6.96 -1.19 5.96
N TYR A 80 7.60 -0.45 5.05
CA TYR A 80 8.97 -0.72 4.63
C TYR A 80 9.99 -0.60 5.79
N ASN A 81 9.75 0.32 6.74
CA ASN A 81 10.57 0.42 7.96
C ASN A 81 10.47 -0.83 8.86
N LEU A 82 9.42 -1.66 8.72
CA LEU A 82 9.27 -2.89 9.48
C LEU A 82 10.02 -4.09 8.86
N LEU A 83 10.52 -3.99 7.62
CA LEU A 83 11.18 -5.11 6.95
C LEU A 83 12.34 -5.70 7.75
N TRP A 84 13.14 -4.86 8.40
CA TRP A 84 14.24 -5.30 9.26
C TRP A 84 13.76 -6.12 10.46
N ARG A 85 12.62 -5.72 11.05
CA ARG A 85 12.02 -6.46 12.17
C ARG A 85 11.46 -7.80 11.70
N TYR A 86 10.78 -7.83 10.55
CA TYR A 86 10.30 -9.08 9.97
C TYR A 86 11.45 -10.03 9.62
N SER A 87 12.52 -9.52 9.02
CA SER A 87 13.73 -10.30 8.75
C SER A 87 14.33 -10.90 10.02
N ALA A 88 14.42 -10.12 11.11
CA ALA A 88 14.89 -10.63 12.39
C ALA A 88 13.98 -11.73 12.96
N GLU A 89 12.66 -11.54 12.91
CA GLU A 89 11.71 -12.57 13.37
C GLU A 89 11.75 -13.84 12.52
N LEU A 90 11.87 -13.71 11.19
CA LEU A 90 11.97 -14.86 10.29
C LEU A 90 13.21 -15.71 10.56
N ARG A 91 14.36 -15.09 10.86
CA ARG A 91 15.57 -15.82 11.27
C ARG A 91 15.40 -16.47 12.63
N ARG A 92 14.75 -15.77 13.57
CA ARG A 92 14.50 -16.26 14.94
C ARG A 92 13.63 -17.52 14.97
N VAL A 93 12.60 -17.60 14.13
CA VAL A 93 11.65 -18.74 14.17
C VAL A 93 12.15 -20.01 13.47
N SER A 94 13.17 -19.89 12.62
CA SER A 94 13.67 -21.01 11.81
C SER A 94 15.06 -21.49 12.21
N ASP A 95 15.55 -21.11 13.39
CA ASP A 95 16.90 -21.43 13.89
C ASP A 95 17.99 -21.27 12.79
N ASP A 96 18.01 -20.09 12.16
CA ASP A 96 18.91 -19.71 11.05
C ASP A 96 18.75 -20.44 9.69
N GLY A 97 17.72 -21.27 9.52
CA GLY A 97 17.39 -21.89 8.21
C GLY A 97 16.84 -20.93 7.15
N ASN A 98 16.35 -19.74 7.53
CA ASN A 98 15.80 -18.75 6.61
C ASN A 98 16.85 -17.70 6.21
N THR A 99 17.11 -17.59 4.90
CA THR A 99 17.89 -16.49 4.35
C THR A 99 17.01 -15.27 4.13
N CYS A 100 17.36 -14.14 4.77
CA CYS A 100 16.72 -12.84 4.53
C CYS A 100 17.77 -11.82 4.09
N LYS A 101 17.71 -11.34 2.85
CA LYS A 101 18.60 -10.29 2.32
C LYS A 101 17.77 -9.05 1.99
N ILE A 102 18.05 -7.93 2.66
CA ILE A 102 17.40 -6.64 2.42
C ILE A 102 18.46 -5.69 1.88
N THR A 103 18.28 -5.26 0.64
CA THR A 103 19.10 -4.24 -0.01
C THR A 103 18.21 -3.04 -0.31
N MET A 104 18.64 -1.84 0.04
CA MET A 104 17.95 -0.60 -0.31
C MET A 104 18.93 0.28 -1.08
N GLU A 105 18.54 0.71 -2.27
CA GLU A 105 19.29 1.75 -2.97
C GLU A 105 18.93 3.10 -2.34
N ARG A 106 19.91 3.72 -1.67
CA ARG A 106 19.75 5.03 -1.06
C ARG A 106 20.72 6.00 -1.71
N PRO A 107 20.28 6.77 -2.73
CA PRO A 107 21.18 7.63 -3.50
C PRO A 107 21.84 8.71 -2.63
N HIS A 108 21.21 9.13 -1.53
CA HIS A 108 21.82 10.00 -0.53
C HIS A 108 21.24 9.75 0.88
N PRO A 109 22.06 9.79 1.96
CA PRO A 109 21.60 9.68 3.35
C PRO A 109 20.53 10.67 3.83
N THR A 110 20.27 11.76 3.10
CA THR A 110 19.26 12.77 3.45
C THR A 110 17.95 12.56 2.70
N LEU A 111 17.97 11.77 1.63
CA LEU A 111 16.78 11.44 0.87
C LEU A 111 16.07 10.25 1.52
N GLN A 112 14.74 10.29 1.48
CA GLN A 112 13.93 9.13 1.85
C GLN A 112 14.13 8.05 0.79
N PRO A 113 14.20 6.76 1.20
CA PRO A 113 14.18 5.65 0.26
C PRO A 113 12.96 5.77 -0.66
N ARG A 114 13.13 5.47 -1.95
CA ARG A 114 11.99 5.35 -2.84
C ARG A 114 11.29 4.03 -2.52
N TYR A 115 10.02 4.12 -2.17
CA TYR A 115 9.20 2.94 -1.89
C TYR A 115 8.48 2.55 -3.17
N GLY A 116 8.84 1.41 -3.73
CA GLY A 116 8.31 0.89 -4.97
C GLY A 116 9.12 -0.32 -5.41
N GLY A 117 8.48 -1.28 -6.06
CA GLY A 117 9.14 -2.47 -6.56
C GLY A 117 8.17 -3.48 -7.12
N GLN A 118 8.71 -4.44 -7.84
CA GLN A 118 8.05 -5.61 -8.37
C GLN A 118 8.36 -6.79 -7.47
N LEU A 119 7.36 -7.64 -7.26
CA LEU A 119 7.47 -8.81 -6.42
C LEU A 119 7.82 -10.03 -7.29
N LEU A 120 8.99 -10.60 -7.04
CA LEU A 120 9.40 -11.89 -7.58
C LEU A 120 9.03 -12.98 -6.57
N ILE A 121 8.43 -14.07 -7.05
CA ILE A 121 8.06 -15.21 -6.21
C ILE A 121 8.51 -16.49 -6.90
N ALA A 122 9.22 -17.34 -6.18
CA ALA A 122 9.47 -18.73 -6.55
C ALA A 122 8.52 -19.63 -5.77
N VAL A 123 7.79 -20.48 -6.49
CA VAL A 123 6.93 -21.51 -5.90
C VAL A 123 7.45 -22.89 -6.29
N GLY A 124 7.49 -23.79 -5.33
CA GLY A 124 7.75 -25.21 -5.56
C GLY A 124 6.44 -25.94 -5.83
N ARG A 125 6.49 -26.96 -6.70
CA ARG A 125 5.41 -27.93 -6.87
C ARG A 125 5.86 -29.27 -6.33
N ASP A 126 5.05 -29.89 -5.46
CA ASP A 126 5.34 -31.20 -4.89
C ASP A 126 4.73 -32.35 -5.75
N PRO A 127 5.02 -33.63 -5.43
CA PRO A 127 4.43 -34.77 -6.12
C PRO A 127 2.91 -34.92 -5.96
N ASN A 128 2.29 -34.15 -5.07
CA ASN A 128 0.84 -34.14 -4.82
C ASN A 128 0.17 -32.93 -5.51
N ASP A 129 0.84 -32.31 -6.47
CA ASP A 129 0.35 -31.13 -7.21
C ASP A 129 0.04 -29.91 -6.34
N GLN A 130 0.66 -29.82 -5.16
CA GLN A 130 0.54 -28.67 -4.28
C GLN A 130 1.66 -27.66 -4.56
N TYR A 131 1.27 -26.40 -4.59
CA TYR A 131 2.19 -25.28 -4.71
C TYR A 131 2.50 -24.72 -3.34
N PHE A 132 3.79 -24.50 -3.05
CA PHE A 132 4.24 -23.86 -1.82
C PHE A 132 5.27 -22.78 -2.13
N PRO A 133 5.24 -21.63 -1.43
CA PRO A 133 6.23 -20.58 -1.63
C PRO A 133 7.61 -21.05 -1.17
N LEU A 134 8.62 -20.88 -2.02
CA LEU A 134 10.02 -21.19 -1.72
C LEU A 134 10.79 -19.92 -1.36
N ALA A 135 10.63 -18.86 -2.14
CA ALA A 135 11.29 -17.59 -1.92
C ALA A 135 10.48 -16.43 -2.50
N PHE A 136 10.66 -15.24 -1.92
CA PHE A 136 10.12 -13.99 -2.45
C PHE A 136 11.20 -12.91 -2.43
N GLY A 137 11.16 -12.00 -3.40
CA GLY A 137 12.09 -10.88 -3.50
C GLY A 137 11.37 -9.65 -4.02
N VAL A 138 11.62 -8.49 -3.41
CA VAL A 138 11.12 -7.21 -3.91
C VAL A 138 12.27 -6.49 -4.60
N VAL A 139 12.12 -6.23 -5.89
CA VAL A 139 13.13 -5.58 -6.74
C VAL A 139 12.57 -4.29 -7.30
N GLU A 140 13.40 -3.29 -7.61
CA GLU A 140 12.87 -2.02 -8.12
C GLU A 140 12.17 -2.17 -9.48
N THR A 141 12.68 -3.05 -10.33
CA THR A 141 12.14 -3.34 -11.68
C THR A 141 12.49 -4.78 -12.07
N GLU A 142 11.59 -5.49 -12.74
CA GLU A 142 11.93 -6.76 -13.40
C GLU A 142 12.92 -6.51 -14.51
N THR A 143 14.18 -6.84 -14.24
CA THR A 143 15.25 -6.88 -15.23
C THR A 143 15.93 -8.24 -15.19
N LYS A 144 16.67 -8.57 -16.26
CA LYS A 144 17.51 -9.77 -16.30
C LYS A 144 18.49 -9.82 -15.12
N GLU A 145 19.01 -8.67 -14.67
CA GLU A 145 19.91 -8.59 -13.53
C GLU A 145 19.21 -8.90 -12.21
N SER A 146 18.00 -8.36 -12.02
CA SER A 146 17.19 -8.64 -10.82
C SER A 146 16.81 -10.12 -10.72
N TRP A 147 16.45 -10.75 -11.85
CA TRP A 147 16.19 -12.19 -11.93
C TRP A 147 17.43 -13.02 -11.67
N ARG A 148 18.58 -12.62 -12.23
CA ARG A 148 19.86 -13.30 -11.98
C ARG A 148 20.21 -13.25 -10.50
N TRP A 149 20.09 -12.08 -9.87
CA TRP A 149 20.30 -11.93 -8.43
C TRP A 149 19.38 -12.85 -7.63
N PHE A 150 18.07 -12.83 -7.91
CA PHE A 150 17.08 -13.63 -7.20
C PHE A 150 17.33 -15.15 -7.34
N LEU A 151 17.59 -15.62 -8.57
CA LEU A 151 17.85 -17.04 -8.84
C LEU A 151 19.17 -17.52 -8.28
N THR A 152 20.22 -16.68 -8.26
CA THR A 152 21.48 -17.02 -7.60
C THR A 152 21.25 -17.29 -6.11
N LEU A 153 20.51 -16.42 -5.43
CA LEU A 153 20.19 -16.59 -4.02
C LEU A 153 19.35 -17.85 -3.76
N LEU A 154 18.32 -18.07 -4.59
CA LEU A 154 17.50 -19.27 -4.47
C LEU A 154 18.33 -20.54 -4.63
N LEU A 155 19.25 -20.58 -5.60
CA LEU A 155 20.14 -21.73 -5.84
C LEU A 155 21.16 -21.95 -4.73
N GLU A 156 21.64 -20.87 -4.08
CA GLU A 156 22.47 -20.96 -2.87
C GLU A 156 21.72 -21.67 -1.75
N ASP A 157 20.43 -21.36 -1.55
CA ASP A 157 19.62 -21.92 -0.47
C ASP A 157 19.13 -23.36 -0.74
N ILE A 158 18.66 -23.66 -1.96
CA ILE A 158 18.11 -25.00 -2.28
C ILE A 158 19.19 -26.03 -2.69
N GLY A 159 20.42 -25.57 -2.93
CA GLY A 159 21.56 -26.38 -3.35
C GLY A 159 21.56 -26.73 -4.84
N GLN A 160 22.75 -26.94 -5.41
CA GLN A 160 22.94 -27.16 -6.85
C GLN A 160 22.95 -28.65 -7.28
N GLU A 161 22.88 -29.58 -6.32
CA GLU A 161 23.08 -31.01 -6.60
C GLU A 161 21.84 -31.70 -7.21
N LYS A 162 20.71 -31.00 -7.31
CA LYS A 162 19.46 -31.53 -7.87
C LYS A 162 19.20 -30.96 -9.27
N ARG A 163 18.57 -31.76 -10.13
CA ARG A 163 18.07 -31.31 -11.45
C ARG A 163 16.82 -30.44 -11.25
N TRP A 164 17.01 -29.16 -10.99
CA TRP A 164 15.94 -28.18 -10.90
C TRP A 164 15.44 -27.78 -12.30
N VAL A 165 14.12 -27.60 -12.42
CA VAL A 165 13.49 -27.03 -13.62
C VAL A 165 12.78 -25.75 -13.19
N PHE A 166 13.17 -24.63 -13.79
CA PHE A 166 12.52 -23.33 -13.58
C PHE A 166 11.62 -23.01 -14.76
N ILE A 167 10.40 -22.57 -14.46
CA ILE A 167 9.43 -22.10 -15.44
C ILE A 167 9.05 -20.69 -15.00
N SER A 168 9.34 -19.71 -15.85
CA SER A 168 8.85 -18.34 -15.69
C SER A 168 7.83 -18.05 -16.79
N ASP A 169 6.89 -17.16 -16.52
CA ASP A 169 6.04 -16.62 -17.57
C ASP A 169 6.90 -15.82 -18.57
N GLN A 170 6.48 -15.78 -19.83
CA GLN A 170 7.18 -14.98 -20.84
C GLN A 170 6.80 -13.51 -20.67
N GLN A 171 7.79 -12.68 -20.33
CA GLN A 171 7.69 -11.24 -20.56
C GLN A 171 7.55 -11.01 -22.08
N LYS A 172 6.45 -10.36 -22.50
CA LYS A 172 6.29 -9.85 -23.87
C LYS A 172 7.16 -8.62 -24.11
#